data_AF-A0A354THS6-F1
#
_entry.id   AF-A0A354THS6-F1
#
_cell.length_a   1.000
_cell.length_b   1.000
_cell.length_c   1.000
_cell.angle_alpha   90.00
_cell.angle_beta   90.00
_cell.angle_gamma   90.00
#
_symmetry.space_group_name_H-M   'P 1'
#
loop_
_entity.id
_entity.type
_entity.pdbx_description
1 polymer ?
#
loop_
_entity_poly.entity_id
_entity_poly.type
_entity_poly.pdbx_seq_one_letter_code
_entity_poly.pdbx_strand_id
1 'polypeptide(L)'
;MVELSEVCDNFQYGSSLKSSDNGEVVCLRMGNIQNGEMDWSDLKFAPPDEDLEKYLLSPNDVLFNRTNSPIHVGKTGIYRGGRRAVFAGYLIRLHYRKDKLMGQYLNCCLNTKEAKEFCLRVKTDGINQSNINAKILGTFQIPLPPLATQQ
;
A
#
# COMPACT_ATOMS: atom_id res chain seq x y z
N MET A 1 -11.78 -7.87 -16.84
CA MET A 1 -11.28 -6.81 -15.92
C MET A 1 -12.26 -6.74 -14.77
N VAL A 2 -11.78 -6.46 -13.57
CA VAL A 2 -12.59 -6.23 -12.36
C VAL A 2 -12.03 -5.02 -11.62
N GLU A 3 -12.88 -4.27 -10.91
CA GLU A 3 -12.41 -3.23 -10.01
C GLU A 3 -11.73 -3.82 -8.77
N LEU A 4 -10.78 -3.09 -8.18
CA LEU A 4 -10.19 -3.49 -6.91
C LEU A 4 -11.22 -3.62 -5.80
N SER A 5 -12.27 -2.80 -5.82
CA SER A 5 -13.42 -2.85 -4.90
C SER A 5 -14.17 -4.20 -4.95
N GLU A 6 -14.10 -4.92 -6.08
CA GLU A 6 -14.73 -6.23 -6.24
C GLU A 6 -13.85 -7.37 -5.70
N VAL A 7 -12.55 -7.15 -5.51
CA VAL A 7 -11.59 -8.18 -5.07
C VAL A 7 -10.90 -7.87 -3.75
N CYS A 8 -11.14 -6.69 -3.18
CA CYS A 8 -10.69 -6.28 -1.85
C CYS A 8 -11.88 -6.12 -0.91
N ASP A 9 -11.80 -6.71 0.27
CA ASP A 9 -12.84 -6.60 1.31
C ASP A 9 -12.86 -5.19 1.90
N ASN A 10 -11.68 -4.54 2.01
CA ASN A 10 -11.57 -3.13 2.35
C ASN A 10 -10.19 -2.53 1.96
N PHE A 11 -10.05 -1.24 2.22
CA PHE A 11 -8.81 -0.47 2.08
C PHE A 11 -8.50 0.22 3.40
N GLN A 12 -7.51 -0.27 4.14
CA GLN A 12 -7.23 0.20 5.49
C GLN A 12 -6.14 1.28 5.47
N TYR A 13 -6.41 2.41 6.12
CA TYR A 13 -5.41 3.46 6.29
C TYR A 13 -4.52 3.12 7.49
N GLY A 14 -3.24 3.48 7.41
CA GLY A 14 -2.28 3.23 8.48
C GLY A 14 -2.51 4.08 9.73
N SER A 15 -1.60 3.93 10.69
CA SER A 15 -1.65 4.64 11.96
C SER A 15 -1.22 6.12 11.83
N SER A 16 -1.87 7.00 12.58
CA SER A 16 -1.48 8.42 12.73
C SER A 16 -0.42 8.65 13.81
N LEU A 17 0.05 7.58 14.47
CA LEU A 17 1.07 7.67 15.51
C LEU A 17 2.37 8.28 14.98
N LYS A 18 2.96 9.16 15.79
CA LYS A 18 4.26 9.77 15.48
C LYS A 18 5.35 8.75 15.69
N SER A 19 6.05 8.40 14.62
CA SER A 19 7.17 7.47 14.66
C SER A 19 8.41 8.07 15.32
N SER A 20 9.23 7.24 15.96
CA SER A 20 10.51 7.58 16.60
C SER A 20 11.71 7.02 15.82
N ASP A 21 12.91 7.44 16.22
CA ASP A 21 14.18 6.97 15.63
C ASP A 21 14.58 5.58 16.13
N ASN A 22 14.05 5.15 17.28
CA ASN A 22 14.35 3.88 17.93
C ASN A 22 13.06 3.18 18.38
N GLY A 23 13.04 1.85 18.35
CA GLY A 23 11.93 1.03 18.85
C GLY A 23 12.01 -0.41 18.36
N GLU A 24 11.01 -1.22 18.70
CA GLU A 24 10.96 -2.65 18.35
C GLU A 24 10.14 -2.93 17.09
N VAL A 25 9.12 -2.11 16.81
CA VAL A 25 8.20 -2.28 15.68
C VAL A 25 8.47 -1.21 14.65
N VAL A 26 8.83 -1.62 13.44
CA VAL A 26 9.09 -0.69 12.33
C VAL A 26 7.80 0.00 11.90
N CYS A 27 7.85 1.30 11.61
CA CYS A 27 6.77 2.03 10.96
C CYS A 27 7.19 2.35 9.51
N LEU A 28 6.62 1.61 8.56
CA LEU A 28 6.88 1.81 7.13
C LEU A 28 6.23 3.10 6.64
N ARG A 29 7.02 3.89 5.92
CA ARG A 29 6.68 5.20 5.37
C ARG A 29 6.78 5.18 3.85
N MET A 30 6.41 6.28 3.20
CA MET A 30 6.43 6.40 1.73
C MET A 30 7.84 6.20 1.15
N GLY A 31 8.89 6.58 1.90
CA GLY A 31 10.29 6.36 1.50
C GLY A 31 10.70 4.90 1.52
N ASN A 32 10.00 4.05 2.27
CA ASN A 32 10.26 2.62 2.34
C ASN A 32 9.59 1.84 1.21
N ILE A 33 8.85 2.49 0.29
CA ILE A 33 8.26 1.82 -0.87
C ILE A 33 9.10 2.15 -2.11
N GLN A 34 9.83 1.14 -2.60
CA GLN A 34 10.71 1.30 -3.76
C GLN A 34 10.56 0.10 -4.70
N ASN A 35 10.30 0.38 -5.98
CA ASN A 35 10.28 -0.63 -7.06
C ASN A 35 9.42 -1.87 -6.75
N GLY A 36 8.26 -1.68 -6.12
CA GLY A 36 7.37 -2.79 -5.76
C GLY A 36 7.73 -3.52 -4.45
N GLU A 37 8.79 -3.14 -3.75
CA GLU A 37 9.26 -3.82 -2.55
C GLU A 37 9.46 -2.85 -1.37
N MET A 38 9.62 -3.41 -0.16
CA MET A 38 9.92 -2.64 1.04
C MET A 38 11.43 -2.42 1.18
N ASP A 39 11.86 -1.15 1.22
CA ASP A 39 13.22 -0.74 1.53
C ASP A 39 13.41 -0.56 3.04
N TRP A 40 14.43 -1.22 3.59
CA TRP A 40 14.72 -1.31 5.02
C TRP A 40 15.91 -0.44 5.46
N SER A 41 16.39 0.44 4.58
CA SER A 41 17.59 1.26 4.81
C SER A 41 17.38 2.42 5.81
N ASP A 42 16.29 3.18 5.67
CA ASP A 42 15.91 4.30 6.55
C ASP A 42 14.62 3.99 7.32
N LEU A 43 14.79 3.51 8.56
CA LEU A 43 13.69 3.05 9.40
C LEU A 43 13.32 4.07 10.47
N LYS A 44 12.01 4.15 10.70
CA LYS A 44 11.43 4.71 11.92
C LYS A 44 10.61 3.64 12.61
N PHE A 45 10.28 3.88 13.86
CA PHE A 45 9.63 2.90 14.71
C PHE A 45 8.33 3.45 15.26
N ALA A 46 7.34 2.59 15.42
CA ALA A 46 6.09 2.97 16.06
C ALA A 46 6.28 3.00 17.59
N PRO A 47 5.73 4.02 18.28
CA PRO A 47 5.73 4.02 19.74
C PRO A 47 4.83 2.88 20.25
N PRO A 48 5.05 2.38 21.47
CA PRO A 48 4.12 1.46 22.12
C PRO A 48 2.71 2.05 22.15
N ASP A 49 1.74 1.31 21.65
CA ASP A 49 0.35 1.73 21.57
C ASP A 49 -0.55 0.48 21.50
N GLU A 50 -1.71 0.53 22.15
CA GLU A 50 -2.64 -0.60 22.24
C GLU A 50 -3.25 -0.99 20.89
N ASP A 51 -3.31 -0.05 19.94
CA ASP A 51 -3.88 -0.24 18.62
C ASP A 51 -2.87 -0.70 17.57
N LEU A 52 -1.58 -0.87 17.93
CA LEU A 52 -0.53 -1.32 17.00
C LEU A 52 -0.90 -2.61 16.26
N GLU A 53 -1.55 -3.54 16.98
CA GLU A 53 -1.91 -4.85 16.44
C GLU A 53 -2.82 -4.74 15.21
N LYS A 54 -3.67 -3.70 15.16
CA LYS A 54 -4.57 -3.42 14.02
C LYS A 54 -3.81 -3.11 12.73
N TYR A 55 -2.58 -2.62 12.85
CA TYR A 55 -1.75 -2.15 11.74
C TYR A 55 -0.58 -3.09 11.43
N LEU A 56 -0.42 -4.18 12.18
CA LEU A 56 0.65 -5.13 11.91
C LEU A 56 0.49 -5.78 10.54
N LEU A 57 1.61 -5.82 9.82
CA LEU A 57 1.70 -6.37 8.49
C LEU A 57 1.96 -7.88 8.52
N SER A 58 1.23 -8.58 7.67
CA SER A 58 1.44 -10.00 7.39
C SER A 58 2.10 -10.18 6.02
N PRO A 59 2.91 -11.23 5.82
CA PRO A 59 3.48 -11.51 4.51
C PRO A 59 2.42 -11.52 3.39
N ASN A 60 2.79 -10.88 2.29
CA ASN A 60 1.97 -10.57 1.11
C ASN A 60 0.99 -9.41 1.27
N ASP A 61 0.99 -8.67 2.38
CA ASP A 61 0.25 -7.41 2.44
C ASP A 61 0.81 -6.42 1.39
N VAL A 62 -0.09 -5.75 0.67
CA VAL A 62 0.26 -4.76 -0.36
C VAL A 62 -0.08 -3.37 0.15
N LEU A 63 0.92 -2.49 0.14
CA LEU A 63 0.81 -1.11 0.59
C LEU A 63 0.84 -0.14 -0.60
N PHE A 64 -0.05 0.85 -0.58
CA PHE A 64 -0.18 1.89 -1.59
C PHE A 64 0.03 3.27 -0.97
N ASN A 65 0.93 4.06 -1.55
CA ASN A 65 1.17 5.43 -1.12
C ASN A 65 0.11 6.38 -1.68
N ARG A 66 -0.72 6.91 -0.79
CA ARG A 66 -1.94 7.62 -1.19
C ARG A 66 -1.75 9.11 -1.41
N THR A 67 -0.60 9.66 -1.02
CA THR A 67 -0.36 11.10 -1.05
C THR A 67 1.13 11.43 -1.18
N ASN A 68 1.48 12.72 -1.18
CA ASN A 68 2.77 13.34 -1.55
C ASN A 68 2.67 13.94 -2.97
N SER A 69 3.75 14.06 -3.71
CA SER A 69 3.78 14.63 -5.07
C SER A 69 3.17 13.68 -6.11
N PRO A 70 2.80 14.18 -7.31
CA PRO A 70 2.28 13.36 -8.40
C PRO A 70 3.15 12.15 -8.79
N ILE A 71 4.47 12.25 -8.61
CA ILE A 71 5.41 11.15 -8.92
C ILE A 71 5.48 10.09 -7.81
N HIS A 72 5.06 10.43 -6.59
CA HIS A 72 5.11 9.53 -5.44
C HIS A 72 3.75 8.92 -5.09
N VAL A 73 2.65 9.60 -5.41
CA VAL A 73 1.31 9.00 -5.29
C VAL A 73 1.19 7.80 -6.23
N GLY A 74 0.64 6.71 -5.74
CA GLY A 74 0.54 5.46 -6.51
C GLY A 74 1.71 4.50 -6.33
N LYS A 75 2.80 4.91 -5.66
CA LYS A 75 3.87 3.97 -5.29
C LYS A 75 3.29 2.81 -4.49
N THR A 76 3.51 1.60 -4.97
CA THR A 76 2.98 0.39 -4.36
C THR A 76 4.12 -0.56 -4.06
N GLY A 77 4.05 -1.26 -2.94
CA GLY A 77 4.97 -2.34 -2.65
C GLY A 77 4.37 -3.43 -1.79
N ILE A 78 4.93 -4.63 -1.91
CA ILE A 78 4.53 -5.81 -1.15
C ILE A 78 5.44 -6.00 0.06
N TYR A 79 4.84 -6.28 1.21
CA TYR A 79 5.57 -6.66 2.40
C TYR A 79 5.82 -8.17 2.41
N ARG A 80 7.10 -8.56 2.42
CA ARG A 80 7.55 -9.96 2.36
C ARG A 80 7.77 -10.60 3.74
N GLY A 81 7.62 -9.85 4.83
CA GLY A 81 8.06 -10.29 6.14
C GLY A 81 9.47 -9.80 6.48
N GLY A 82 10.10 -10.48 7.44
CA GLY A 82 11.50 -10.24 7.84
C GLY A 82 11.66 -9.33 9.07
N ARG A 83 10.76 -8.35 9.26
CA ARG A 83 10.75 -7.48 10.45
C ARG A 83 9.34 -7.13 10.85
N ARG A 84 9.02 -7.19 12.14
CA ARG A 84 7.71 -6.77 12.66
C ARG A 84 7.48 -5.29 12.30
N ALA A 85 6.42 -5.03 11.56
CA ALA A 85 6.19 -3.72 10.97
C ALA A 85 4.69 -3.34 10.96
N VAL A 86 4.44 -2.05 11.16
CA VAL A 86 3.20 -1.33 10.88
C VAL A 86 3.44 -0.30 9.78
N PHE A 87 2.43 0.48 9.41
CA PHE A 87 2.50 1.45 8.32
C PHE A 87 1.83 2.78 8.69
N ALA A 88 2.38 3.88 8.17
CA ALA A 88 1.91 5.23 8.43
C ALA A 88 0.56 5.54 7.76
N GLY A 89 -0.21 6.49 8.32
CA GLY A 89 -1.59 6.80 7.91
C GLY A 89 -1.79 7.36 6.50
N TYR A 90 -0.71 7.75 5.84
CA TYR A 90 -0.71 8.11 4.42
C TYR A 90 -0.39 6.92 3.49
N LEU A 91 -0.30 5.71 4.03
CA LEU A 91 -0.29 4.47 3.27
C LEU A 91 -1.65 3.78 3.43
N ILE A 92 -2.03 3.03 2.39
CA ILE A 92 -3.24 2.20 2.36
C ILE A 92 -2.80 0.74 2.23
N ARG A 93 -3.26 -0.12 3.14
CA ARG A 93 -3.19 -1.58 2.96
C ARG A 93 -4.42 -2.05 2.18
N LEU A 94 -4.18 -2.78 1.10
CA LEU A 94 -5.24 -3.41 0.31
C LEU A 94 -5.55 -4.78 0.93
N HIS A 95 -6.73 -4.92 1.55
CA HIS A 95 -7.19 -6.22 2.07
C HIS A 95 -7.84 -7.02 0.96
N TYR A 96 -7.01 -7.62 0.10
CA TYR A 96 -7.47 -8.41 -1.03
C TYR A 96 -7.83 -9.84 -0.64
N ARG A 97 -8.80 -10.41 -1.36
CA ARG A 97 -9.28 -11.78 -1.19
C ARG A 97 -8.26 -12.78 -1.74
N LYS A 98 -7.52 -13.43 -0.83
CA LYS A 98 -6.41 -14.35 -1.14
C LYS A 98 -6.85 -15.62 -1.88
N ASP A 99 -8.14 -15.98 -1.82
CA ASP A 99 -8.75 -17.06 -2.60
C ASP A 99 -8.97 -16.68 -4.08
N LYS A 100 -8.77 -15.41 -4.45
CA LYS A 100 -8.96 -14.91 -5.83
C LYS A 100 -7.75 -14.19 -6.40
N LEU A 101 -6.93 -13.59 -5.54
CA LEU A 101 -5.87 -12.67 -5.95
C LEU A 101 -4.57 -12.95 -5.18
N MET A 102 -3.48 -13.09 -5.91
CA MET A 102 -2.13 -13.19 -5.34
C MET A 102 -1.55 -11.79 -5.10
N GLY A 103 -0.99 -11.54 -3.91
CA GLY A 103 -0.41 -10.24 -3.56
C GLY A 103 0.71 -9.80 -4.51
N GLN A 104 1.51 -10.75 -5.02
CA GLN A 104 2.57 -10.45 -5.98
C GLN A 104 2.00 -9.93 -7.30
N TYR A 105 0.98 -10.59 -7.81
CA TYR A 105 0.28 -10.17 -9.02
C TYR A 105 -0.41 -8.81 -8.84
N LEU A 106 -1.08 -8.58 -7.71
CA LEU A 106 -1.66 -7.28 -7.36
C LEU A 106 -0.59 -6.18 -7.33
N ASN A 107 0.56 -6.45 -6.71
CA ASN A 107 1.69 -5.52 -6.68
C ASN A 107 2.21 -5.21 -8.09
N CYS A 108 2.32 -6.21 -8.96
CA CYS A 108 2.67 -6.02 -10.37
C CYS A 108 1.64 -5.14 -11.09
N CYS A 109 0.34 -5.46 -10.98
CA CYS A 109 -0.74 -4.68 -11.60
C CYS A 109 -0.71 -3.20 -11.19
N LEU A 110 -0.47 -2.91 -9.91
CA LEU A 110 -0.41 -1.55 -9.37
C LEU A 110 0.86 -0.78 -9.71
N ASN A 111 1.90 -1.46 -10.21
CA ASN A 111 3.15 -0.83 -10.66
C ASN A 111 3.24 -0.68 -12.19
N THR A 112 2.20 -1.09 -12.93
CA THR A 112 2.09 -0.93 -14.39
C THR A 112 2.04 0.53 -14.82
N LYS A 113 2.27 0.78 -16.12
CA LYS A 113 2.12 2.12 -16.71
C LYS A 113 0.67 2.59 -16.61
N GLU A 114 -0.26 1.69 -16.86
CA GLU A 114 -1.71 1.92 -16.80
C GLU A 114 -2.16 2.34 -15.39
N ALA A 115 -1.62 1.70 -14.35
CA ALA A 115 -1.87 2.11 -12.96
C ALA A 115 -1.34 3.52 -12.65
N LYS A 116 -0.16 3.86 -13.17
CA LYS A 116 0.42 5.21 -13.01
C LYS A 116 -0.41 6.27 -13.74
N GLU A 117 -0.83 6.00 -14.97
CA GLU A 117 -1.71 6.89 -15.74
C GLU A 117 -3.07 7.06 -15.07
N PHE A 118 -3.63 5.98 -14.54
CA PHE A 118 -4.84 6.04 -13.70
C PHE A 118 -4.63 7.00 -12.53
N CYS A 119 -3.56 6.82 -11.74
CA CYS A 119 -3.26 7.67 -10.59
C CYS A 119 -3.12 9.15 -10.99
N LEU A 120 -2.41 9.45 -12.09
CA LEU A 120 -2.24 10.81 -12.60
C LEU A 120 -3.56 11.47 -13.00
N ARG A 121 -4.50 10.68 -13.53
CA ARG A 121 -5.82 11.16 -13.98
C ARG A 121 -6.79 11.40 -12.83
N VAL A 122 -6.77 10.55 -11.80
CA VAL A 122 -7.80 10.57 -10.74
C VAL A 122 -7.35 11.25 -9.44
N LYS A 123 -6.05 11.55 -9.30
CA LYS A 123 -5.55 12.28 -8.14
C LYS A 123 -6.27 13.62 -8.00
N THR A 124 -6.52 14.01 -6.76
CA THR A 124 -6.90 15.38 -6.42
C THR A 124 -5.64 16.13 -6.01
N ASP A 125 -5.42 17.31 -6.60
CA ASP A 125 -4.30 18.17 -6.25
C ASP A 125 -4.73 19.25 -5.25
N GLY A 126 -3.87 19.50 -4.28
CA GLY A 126 -3.88 20.66 -3.39
C GLY A 126 -2.52 21.37 -3.46
N ILE A 127 -2.30 22.34 -2.57
CA ILE A 127 -1.04 23.07 -2.51
C ILE A 127 0.11 22.11 -2.17
N ASN A 128 0.99 21.87 -3.15
CA ASN A 128 2.17 20.98 -3.04
C ASN A 128 1.87 19.51 -2.67
N GLN A 129 0.63 19.03 -2.88
CA GLN A 129 0.25 17.68 -2.53
C GLN A 129 -0.79 17.12 -3.49
N SER A 130 -0.62 15.87 -3.89
CA SER A 130 -1.61 15.06 -4.59
C SER A 130 -2.17 14.00 -3.63
N ASN A 131 -3.41 13.60 -3.83
CA ASN A 131 -4.07 12.57 -3.03
C ASN A 131 -4.93 11.64 -3.88
N ILE A 132 -4.91 10.36 -3.53
CA ILE A 132 -5.91 9.38 -3.95
C ILE A 132 -6.50 8.77 -2.68
N ASN A 133 -7.81 8.79 -2.53
CA ASN A 133 -8.48 8.14 -1.40
C ASN A 133 -8.84 6.69 -1.75
N ALA A 134 -9.15 5.89 -0.72
CA ALA A 134 -9.52 4.47 -0.88
C ALA A 134 -10.68 4.24 -1.87
N LYS A 135 -11.69 5.12 -1.88
CA LYS A 135 -12.84 4.98 -2.77
C LYS A 135 -12.42 5.08 -4.24
N ILE A 136 -11.57 6.05 -4.57
CA ILE A 136 -11.03 6.22 -5.93
C ILE A 136 -10.05 5.09 -6.27
N LEU A 137 -9.16 4.70 -5.35
CA LEU A 137 -8.28 3.55 -5.57
C LEU A 137 -9.08 2.28 -5.90
N GLY A 138 -10.21 2.08 -5.20
CA GLY A 138 -11.11 0.95 -5.40
C GLY A 138 -11.65 0.82 -6.82
N THR A 139 -11.74 1.90 -7.60
CA THR A 139 -12.25 1.85 -8.99
C THR A 139 -11.19 1.50 -10.02
N PHE A 140 -9.92 1.34 -9.61
CA PHE A 140 -8.88 0.87 -10.52
C PHE A 140 -9.20 -0.54 -10.99
N GLN A 141 -9.11 -0.79 -12.29
CA GLN A 141 -9.42 -2.07 -12.89
C GLN A 141 -8.16 -2.90 -13.14
N ILE A 142 -8.21 -4.17 -12.76
CA ILE A 142 -7.13 -5.14 -13.02
C ILE A 142 -7.65 -6.33 -13.83
N PRO A 143 -6.80 -7.01 -14.63
CA PRO A 143 -7.12 -8.34 -15.13
C PRO A 143 -7.15 -9.31 -13.95
N LEU A 144 -8.10 -10.23 -13.93
CA LEU A 144 -8.22 -11.25 -12.88
C LEU A 144 -8.25 -12.64 -13.53
N PRO A 145 -7.11 -13.17 -13.97
CA PRO A 145 -7.05 -14.51 -14.52
C PRO A 145 -7.10 -15.55 -13.36
N PRO A 146 -7.30 -16.85 -13.62
CA PRO A 146 -7.30 -17.87 -12.58
C PRO A 146 -6.01 -17.85 -11.74
N LEU A 147 -6.10 -18.16 -10.43
CA LEU A 147 -4.95 -18.11 -9.51
C LEU A 147 -3.70 -18.84 -10.04
N ALA A 148 -3.87 -19.99 -10.70
CA ALA A 148 -2.77 -20.76 -11.28
C ALA A 148 -1.93 -19.99 -12.32
N THR A 149 -2.50 -18.94 -12.91
CA THR A 149 -1.85 -18.10 -13.94
C THR A 149 -1.39 -16.74 -13.42
N GLN A 150 -1.59 -16.45 -12.13
CA GLN A 150 -1.16 -15.20 -11.49
C GLN A 150 0.28 -15.26 -10.94
N GLN A 151 1.06 -16.30 -11.28
CA GLN A 151 2.43 -16.49 -10.82
C GLN A 151 3.45 -15.70 -11.65
#